data_AF-A0A2V1J110-F1
#
_entry.id   AF-A0A2V1J110-F1
#
_cell.length_a   1.000
_cell.length_b   1.000
_cell.length_c   1.000
_cell.angle_alpha   90.00
_cell.angle_beta   90.00
_cell.angle_gamma   90.00
#
_symmetry.space_group_name_H-M   'P 1'
#
loop_
_entity.id
_entity.type
_entity.pdbx_description
1 polymer ?
#
loop_
_entity_poly.entity_id
_entity_poly.type
_entity_poly.pdbx_seq_one_letter_code
_entity_poly.pdbx_strand_id
1 'polypeptide(L)'
;MALNANEEEKVRQLLTAFEGGKRINELDAATGSMSDMQVAVVDESGETRRMNLQEAVQTAGNPIAGRWWDETAATPTAAGYYGSLQALKELPAKLGLGRYLVTDDRKRRKLDAADSTRFDDGSPAKLDGTMGQCMWCWNAHYFTTWTEGNRRIQTVTFQPIKGKNSIYVPAGGISWIDAGVMDRTEQKLCSVISTDPRYRGGNGNALGDNYPLAADAPQKTMLGMPATALSTTAFGTNARKRGEGWEANWFVARAVVEYLFEIIMGTRNSQAAFNAELDANGLRQGGFGAGATNMPNWDTYNGYYPVIPTSVGLEMGDGVGLVDYSVTNADGVAVYQCKVPVFFGLVNAGFGNLWRWVRGLIMNAGDISEVYVAKSMYADFNPNSVDGMLKVAECPQREGYIIKKSYEGLCCMPTSVGGSAATYYCDYFWTNAATSKGLRVRAAGGSVNRGTGAGASSSYALHAASATAAVCSSPLCFFEEDPQIG
;
A
#
# COMPACT_ATOMS: atom_id res chain seq x y z
N MET A 1 68.79 -31.22 10.09
CA MET A 1 68.04 -32.29 9.41
C MET A 1 68.01 -31.94 7.93
N ALA A 2 68.50 -32.84 7.07
CA ALA A 2 68.34 -32.69 5.62
C ALA A 2 66.91 -33.12 5.25
N LEU A 3 66.25 -32.33 4.40
CA LEU A 3 64.95 -32.70 3.85
C LEU A 3 65.13 -33.95 2.98
N ASN A 4 64.17 -34.87 3.00
CA ASN A 4 64.18 -35.98 2.05
C ASN A 4 63.73 -35.50 0.66
N ALA A 5 64.01 -36.29 -0.38
CA ALA A 5 63.72 -35.92 -1.77
C ALA A 5 62.25 -35.49 -2.01
N ASN A 6 61.29 -36.07 -1.27
CA ASN A 6 59.88 -35.75 -1.42
C ASN A 6 59.52 -34.42 -0.73
N GLU A 7 60.22 -34.08 0.36
CA GLU A 7 60.11 -32.77 1.01
C GLU A 7 60.77 -31.67 0.18
N GLU A 8 61.90 -31.95 -0.46
CA GLU A 8 62.55 -31.02 -1.39
C GLU A 8 61.66 -30.70 -2.59
N GLU A 9 60.98 -31.70 -3.17
CA GLU A 9 60.02 -31.53 -4.25
C GLU A 9 58.87 -30.58 -3.83
N LYS A 10 58.32 -30.77 -2.63
CA LYS A 10 57.26 -29.90 -2.08
C LYS A 10 57.75 -28.47 -1.84
N VAL A 11 58.98 -28.30 -1.36
CA VAL A 11 59.58 -26.97 -1.16
C VAL A 11 59.81 -26.29 -2.51
N ARG A 12 60.24 -27.01 -3.55
CA ARG A 12 60.35 -26.48 -4.91
C ARG A 12 58.99 -26.02 -5.46
N GLN A 13 57.94 -26.83 -5.27
CA GLN A 13 56.59 -26.46 -5.69
C GLN A 13 56.07 -25.22 -4.95
N LEU A 14 56.34 -25.10 -3.64
CA LEU A 14 56.01 -23.92 -2.85
C LEU A 14 56.78 -22.68 -3.34
N LEU A 15 58.08 -22.81 -3.63
CA LEU A 15 58.89 -21.71 -4.12
C LEU A 15 58.42 -21.24 -5.50
N THR A 16 58.13 -22.17 -6.41
CA THR A 16 57.57 -21.85 -7.74
C THR A 16 56.21 -21.16 -7.64
N ALA A 17 55.34 -21.60 -6.73
CA ALA A 17 54.05 -20.96 -6.49
C ALA A 17 54.20 -19.55 -5.90
N PHE A 18 55.17 -19.35 -5.00
CA PHE A 18 55.47 -18.05 -4.39
C PHE A 18 56.05 -17.07 -5.42
N GLU A 19 57.00 -17.52 -6.23
CA GLU A 19 57.63 -16.71 -7.28
C GLU A 19 56.67 -16.40 -8.44
N GLY A 20 55.70 -17.28 -8.72
CA GLY A 20 54.68 -17.08 -9.75
C GLY A 20 53.44 -16.29 -9.29
N GLY A 21 53.34 -15.95 -8.00
CA GLY A 21 52.19 -15.24 -7.44
C GLY A 21 52.15 -13.76 -7.86
N LYS A 22 51.09 -13.37 -8.57
CA LYS A 22 50.85 -11.96 -8.96
C LYS A 22 49.92 -11.25 -7.97
N ARG A 23 50.14 -9.95 -7.76
CA ARG A 23 49.17 -9.10 -7.06
C ARG A 23 47.96 -8.82 -7.94
N ILE A 24 46.82 -8.49 -7.34
CA ILE A 24 45.57 -8.29 -8.08
C ILE A 24 45.66 -7.20 -9.15
N ASN A 25 46.48 -6.17 -8.94
CA ASN A 25 46.72 -5.07 -9.88
C ASN A 25 47.75 -5.42 -10.99
N GLU A 26 48.37 -6.60 -10.92
CA GLU A 26 49.32 -7.13 -11.90
C GLU A 26 48.69 -8.25 -12.75
N LEU A 27 47.41 -8.56 -12.51
CA LEU A 27 46.62 -9.50 -13.28
C LEU A 27 46.08 -8.85 -14.55
N ASP A 28 46.10 -9.59 -15.65
CA ASP A 28 45.43 -9.21 -16.88
C ASP A 28 43.91 -9.24 -16.69
N ALA A 29 43.18 -8.44 -17.49
CA ALA A 29 41.73 -8.47 -17.47
C ALA A 29 41.18 -9.85 -17.85
N ALA A 30 40.15 -10.30 -17.15
CA ALA A 30 39.49 -11.58 -17.43
C ALA A 30 38.89 -11.58 -18.85
N THR A 31 39.00 -12.71 -19.55
CA THR A 31 38.42 -12.94 -20.87
C THR A 31 37.41 -14.09 -20.82
N GLY A 32 36.41 -14.11 -21.72
CA GLY A 32 35.35 -15.12 -21.75
C GLY A 32 34.02 -14.67 -21.14
N SER A 33 33.08 -15.60 -20.98
CA SER A 33 31.75 -15.33 -20.43
C SER A 33 31.78 -15.20 -18.91
N MET A 34 30.98 -14.28 -18.37
CA MET A 34 30.80 -14.10 -16.92
C MET A 34 30.27 -15.36 -16.21
N SER A 35 29.56 -16.24 -16.94
CA SER A 35 29.08 -17.55 -16.46
C SER A 35 30.19 -18.51 -16.08
N ASP A 36 31.38 -18.34 -16.65
CA ASP A 36 32.51 -19.25 -16.47
C ASP A 36 33.50 -18.71 -15.43
N MET A 37 33.28 -17.48 -14.98
CA MET A 37 34.12 -16.78 -14.01
C MET A 37 33.74 -17.15 -12.58
N GLN A 38 34.76 -17.28 -11.72
CA GLN A 38 34.60 -17.54 -10.29
C GLN A 38 35.34 -16.47 -9.48
N VAL A 39 34.79 -16.12 -8.32
CA VAL A 39 35.40 -15.24 -7.33
C VAL A 39 35.64 -15.99 -6.03
N ALA A 40 36.78 -15.71 -5.40
CA ALA A 40 37.07 -16.17 -4.06
C ALA A 40 36.32 -15.26 -3.05
N VAL A 41 35.63 -15.88 -2.12
CA VAL A 41 34.86 -15.22 -1.05
C VAL A 41 35.22 -15.87 0.27
N VAL A 42 35.21 -15.10 1.36
CA VAL A 42 35.39 -15.63 2.71
C VAL A 42 34.02 -15.71 3.35
N ASP A 43 33.62 -16.89 3.82
CA ASP A 43 32.34 -17.05 4.51
C ASP A 43 32.46 -16.75 6.01
N GLU A 44 31.34 -16.86 6.73
CA GLU A 44 31.26 -16.58 8.17
C GLU A 44 32.13 -17.49 9.05
N SER A 45 32.60 -18.62 8.52
CA SER A 45 33.56 -19.51 9.19
C SER A 45 35.01 -19.04 9.05
N GLY A 46 35.26 -18.03 8.23
CA GLY A 46 36.60 -17.55 7.90
C GLY A 46 37.29 -18.38 6.81
N GLU A 47 36.62 -19.39 6.23
CA GLU A 47 37.13 -20.19 5.13
C GLU A 47 36.96 -19.48 3.78
N THR A 48 37.99 -19.57 2.92
CA THR A 48 37.89 -19.12 1.53
C THR A 48 37.15 -20.16 0.69
N ARG A 49 36.06 -19.75 0.07
CA ARG A 49 35.25 -20.54 -0.87
C ARG A 49 35.15 -19.85 -2.22
N ARG A 50 34.62 -20.57 -3.22
CA ARG A 50 34.38 -20.05 -4.57
C ARG A 50 32.89 -19.73 -4.78
N MET A 51 32.60 -18.64 -5.47
CA MET A 51 31.26 -18.30 -5.94
C MET A 51 31.33 -17.97 -7.44
N ASN A 52 30.28 -18.31 -8.19
CA ASN A 52 30.19 -17.93 -9.59
C ASN A 52 29.95 -16.41 -9.72
N LEU A 53 30.68 -15.73 -10.60
CA LEU A 53 30.61 -14.28 -10.72
C LEU A 53 29.26 -13.80 -11.28
N GLN A 54 28.66 -14.54 -12.22
CA GLN A 54 27.33 -14.22 -12.74
C GLN A 54 26.25 -14.37 -11.66
N GLU A 55 26.31 -15.42 -10.86
CA GLU A 55 25.37 -15.62 -9.74
C GLU A 55 25.58 -14.57 -8.64
N ALA A 56 26.83 -14.22 -8.33
CA ALA A 56 27.17 -13.15 -7.38
C ALA A 56 26.62 -11.79 -7.86
N VAL A 57 26.77 -11.46 -9.14
CA VAL A 57 26.26 -10.22 -9.75
C VAL A 57 24.74 -10.23 -9.86
N GLN A 58 24.09 -11.36 -10.17
CA GLN A 58 22.63 -11.47 -10.17
C GLN A 58 22.05 -11.31 -8.75
N THR A 59 22.71 -11.89 -7.75
CA THR A 59 22.33 -11.75 -6.33
C THR A 59 22.56 -10.33 -5.82
N ALA A 60 23.65 -9.68 -6.27
CA ALA A 60 23.90 -8.26 -6.01
C ALA A 60 22.99 -7.33 -6.83
N GLY A 61 22.53 -7.77 -8.01
CA GLY A 61 21.80 -6.97 -9.00
C GLY A 61 20.27 -6.98 -8.84
N ASN A 62 19.70 -7.95 -8.12
CA ASN A 62 18.28 -7.93 -7.73
C ASN A 62 18.13 -8.02 -6.20
N PRO A 63 18.51 -6.97 -5.46
CA PRO A 63 18.45 -7.01 -4.02
C PRO A 63 16.99 -7.07 -3.55
N ILE A 64 16.67 -8.11 -2.77
CA ILE A 64 15.31 -8.38 -2.27
C ILE A 64 15.02 -7.52 -1.05
N ALA A 65 14.01 -6.65 -1.11
CA ALA A 65 13.51 -5.92 0.06
C ALA A 65 12.27 -6.64 0.61
N GLY A 66 12.38 -7.29 1.76
CA GLY A 66 11.28 -8.09 2.29
C GLY A 66 11.22 -8.22 3.79
N ARG A 67 10.08 -8.72 4.25
CA ARG A 67 9.81 -9.12 5.63
C ARG A 67 9.27 -10.54 5.64
N TRP A 68 9.41 -11.21 6.78
CA TRP A 68 8.77 -12.51 6.98
C TRP A 68 8.04 -12.57 8.33
N TRP A 69 6.98 -13.35 8.35
CA TRP A 69 6.14 -13.62 9.53
C TRP A 69 6.11 -15.11 9.79
N ASP A 70 6.23 -15.49 11.06
CA ASP A 70 5.97 -16.86 11.49
C ASP A 70 4.46 -17.09 11.53
N GLU A 71 3.92 -17.93 10.64
CA GLU A 71 2.48 -18.23 10.58
C GLU A 71 2.00 -19.08 11.77
N THR A 72 2.91 -19.62 12.60
CA THR A 72 2.55 -20.30 13.85
C THR A 72 2.50 -19.36 15.05
N ALA A 73 3.11 -18.18 14.93
CA ALA A 73 3.00 -17.13 15.92
C ALA A 73 1.74 -16.32 15.64
N ALA A 74 0.83 -16.24 16.61
CA ALA A 74 -0.38 -15.40 16.54
C ALA A 74 -0.06 -13.90 16.67
N THR A 75 0.94 -13.40 15.96
CA THR A 75 1.47 -12.04 16.07
C THR A 75 1.34 -11.27 14.74
N PRO A 76 1.00 -9.97 14.78
CA PRO A 76 1.05 -9.11 13.60
C PRO A 76 2.46 -8.66 13.23
N THR A 77 3.40 -8.70 14.18
CA THR A 77 4.75 -8.17 13.99
C THR A 77 5.59 -9.12 13.16
N ALA A 78 6.32 -8.59 12.17
CA ALA A 78 7.27 -9.36 11.39
C ALA A 78 8.36 -9.93 12.30
N ALA A 79 8.76 -11.17 12.07
CA ALA A 79 9.82 -11.80 12.85
C ALA A 79 11.23 -11.36 12.41
N GLY A 80 11.35 -10.80 11.20
CA GLY A 80 12.59 -10.23 10.71
C GLY A 80 12.48 -9.68 9.28
N TYR A 81 13.59 -9.17 8.75
CA TYR A 81 13.71 -8.87 7.32
C TYR A 81 14.06 -10.14 6.54
N TYR A 82 13.85 -10.10 5.23
CA TYR A 82 14.22 -11.14 4.29
C TYR A 82 14.95 -10.49 3.10
N GLY A 83 16.06 -11.09 2.68
CA GLY A 83 16.91 -10.53 1.62
C GLY A 83 17.87 -9.46 2.13
N SER A 84 17.99 -8.36 1.38
CA SER A 84 18.91 -7.26 1.67
C SER A 84 18.30 -6.24 2.63
N LEU A 85 18.90 -6.11 3.82
CA LEU A 85 18.53 -5.09 4.79
C LEU A 85 18.65 -3.67 4.19
N GLN A 86 19.71 -3.41 3.42
CA GLN A 86 19.91 -2.11 2.78
C GLN A 86 18.81 -1.81 1.76
N ALA A 87 18.41 -2.81 0.97
CA ALA A 87 17.32 -2.63 0.01
C ALA A 87 16.00 -2.33 0.70
N LEU A 88 15.72 -2.95 1.85
CA LEU A 88 14.53 -2.66 2.64
C LEU A 88 14.53 -1.24 3.22
N LYS A 89 15.69 -0.74 3.68
CA LYS A 89 15.84 0.66 4.12
C LYS A 89 15.58 1.67 3.01
N GLU A 90 16.15 1.40 1.84
CA GLU A 90 16.07 2.27 0.66
C GLU A 90 14.77 2.10 -0.12
N LEU A 91 13.94 1.11 0.21
CA LEU A 91 12.75 0.74 -0.56
C LEU A 91 11.81 1.94 -0.80
N PRO A 92 11.45 2.77 0.20
CA PRO A 92 10.57 3.92 -0.04
C PRO A 92 11.16 4.91 -1.05
N ALA A 93 12.47 5.17 -0.98
CA ALA A 93 13.16 6.07 -1.89
C ALA A 93 13.26 5.50 -3.31
N LYS A 94 13.59 4.21 -3.47
CA LYS A 94 13.66 3.54 -4.78
C LYS A 94 12.29 3.45 -5.46
N LEU A 95 11.23 3.23 -4.68
CA LEU A 95 9.86 3.30 -5.16
C LEU A 95 9.43 4.74 -5.48
N GLY A 96 10.18 5.76 -5.09
CA GLY A 96 9.80 7.16 -5.27
C GLY A 96 8.52 7.51 -4.51
N LEU A 97 8.26 6.87 -3.35
CA LEU A 97 7.04 7.11 -2.58
C LEU A 97 6.92 8.58 -2.19
N GLY A 98 5.70 9.09 -2.20
CA GLY A 98 5.39 10.45 -1.79
C GLY A 98 4.38 11.14 -2.69
N ARG A 99 4.27 12.46 -2.54
CA ARG A 99 3.24 13.28 -3.16
C ARG A 99 3.67 13.85 -4.50
N TYR A 100 2.74 13.83 -5.44
CA TYR A 100 2.91 14.31 -6.80
C TYR A 100 1.63 15.02 -7.26
N LEU A 101 1.78 15.97 -8.18
CA LEU A 101 0.69 16.36 -9.04
C LEU A 101 0.75 15.55 -10.33
N VAL A 102 -0.39 15.01 -10.74
CA VAL A 102 -0.51 14.13 -11.91
C VAL A 102 -1.55 14.69 -12.86
N THR A 103 -1.13 15.06 -14.06
CA THR A 103 -2.02 15.55 -15.12
C THR A 103 -2.80 14.41 -15.76
N ASP A 104 -3.92 14.70 -16.45
CA ASP A 104 -4.81 13.67 -17.02
C ASP A 104 -4.10 12.76 -18.06
N ASP A 105 -3.04 13.23 -18.71
CA ASP A 105 -2.13 12.43 -19.55
C ASP A 105 -1.12 11.57 -18.74
N ARG A 106 -1.37 11.43 -17.43
CA ARG A 106 -0.65 10.61 -16.45
C ARG A 106 0.81 11.02 -16.23
N LYS A 107 1.18 12.26 -16.55
CA LYS A 107 2.52 12.80 -16.24
C LYS A 107 2.61 13.19 -14.77
N ARG A 108 3.56 12.58 -14.06
CA ARG A 108 3.84 12.84 -12.66
C ARG A 108 4.83 13.99 -12.51
N ARG A 109 4.55 14.92 -11.59
CA ARG A 109 5.52 15.92 -11.13
C ARG A 109 5.61 15.90 -9.61
N LYS A 110 6.82 15.65 -9.10
CA LYS A 110 7.10 15.47 -7.68
C LYS A 110 6.90 16.77 -6.92
N LEU A 111 6.22 16.70 -5.77
CA LEU A 111 6.13 17.80 -4.81
C LEU A 111 7.31 17.76 -3.84
N ASP A 112 7.64 18.93 -3.29
CA ASP A 112 8.67 19.03 -2.26
C ASP A 112 8.30 18.15 -1.06
N ALA A 113 9.30 17.43 -0.55
CA ALA A 113 9.13 16.42 0.49
C ALA A 113 8.70 17.02 1.85
N ALA A 114 8.95 18.30 2.10
CA ALA A 114 8.57 19.00 3.32
C ALA A 114 7.37 19.94 3.12
N ASP A 115 7.22 20.52 1.92
CA ASP A 115 6.16 21.48 1.60
C ASP A 115 5.43 21.13 0.30
N SER A 116 4.30 20.43 0.43
CA SER A 116 3.48 20.04 -0.73
C SER A 116 2.81 21.21 -1.46
N THR A 117 2.98 22.46 -1.03
CA THR A 117 2.58 23.65 -1.82
C THR A 117 3.63 24.07 -2.85
N ARG A 118 4.72 23.31 -2.96
CA ARG A 118 5.80 23.50 -3.92
C ARG A 118 6.14 22.20 -4.64
N PHE A 119 6.65 22.32 -5.85
CA PHE A 119 7.34 21.23 -6.53
C PHE A 119 8.72 21.02 -5.94
N ASP A 120 9.31 19.85 -6.18
CA ASP A 120 10.65 19.49 -5.68
C ASP A 120 11.78 20.41 -6.23
N ASP A 121 11.53 21.10 -7.35
CA ASP A 121 12.40 22.16 -7.88
C ASP A 121 12.22 23.52 -7.19
N GLY A 122 11.35 23.59 -6.18
CA GLY A 122 11.01 24.78 -5.43
C GLY A 122 10.00 25.70 -6.10
N SER A 123 9.47 25.40 -7.29
CA SER A 123 8.42 26.24 -7.90
C SER A 123 7.04 26.06 -7.23
N PRO A 124 6.13 27.04 -7.26
CA PRO A 124 4.82 26.92 -6.61
C PRO A 124 3.94 25.82 -7.24
N ALA A 125 3.25 25.05 -6.41
CA ALA A 125 2.30 24.02 -6.82
C ALA A 125 0.87 24.38 -6.36
N LYS A 126 -0.11 24.16 -7.24
CA LYS A 126 -1.54 24.38 -6.93
C LYS A 126 -2.27 23.06 -6.78
N LEU A 127 -2.90 22.88 -5.63
CA LEU A 127 -3.58 21.64 -5.23
C LEU A 127 -5.08 21.62 -5.59
N ASP A 128 -5.55 22.68 -6.26
CA ASP A 128 -6.96 22.93 -6.61
C ASP A 128 -7.43 22.20 -7.89
N GLY A 129 -6.55 21.40 -8.49
CA GLY A 129 -6.79 20.68 -9.74
C GLY A 129 -6.24 21.36 -10.99
N THR A 130 -5.82 22.63 -10.92
CA THR A 130 -5.32 23.38 -12.09
C THR A 130 -3.95 22.89 -12.58
N MET A 131 -3.17 22.24 -11.73
CA MET A 131 -1.85 21.68 -12.05
C MET A 131 -1.82 20.14 -12.02
N GLY A 132 -2.98 19.49 -11.92
CA GLY A 132 -3.11 18.03 -11.84
C GLY A 132 -3.77 17.55 -10.56
N GLN A 133 -3.83 16.24 -10.41
CA GLN A 133 -4.42 15.54 -9.27
C GLN A 133 -3.39 15.29 -8.17
N CYS A 134 -3.83 15.43 -6.93
CA CYS A 134 -3.09 15.22 -5.71
C CYS A 134 -2.87 13.71 -5.42
N MET A 135 -1.77 13.12 -5.90
CA MET A 135 -1.56 11.66 -5.86
C MET A 135 -0.37 11.25 -4.99
N TRP A 136 -0.54 10.19 -4.21
CA TRP A 136 0.53 9.41 -3.61
C TRP A 136 0.99 8.36 -4.64
N CYS A 137 2.24 8.43 -5.08
CA CYS A 137 2.72 7.62 -6.21
C CYS A 137 3.81 6.63 -5.82
N TRP A 138 4.02 5.65 -6.69
CA TRP A 138 5.09 4.66 -6.64
C TRP A 138 5.62 4.37 -8.06
N ASN A 139 6.86 3.89 -8.13
CA ASN A 139 7.49 3.38 -9.34
C ASN A 139 7.15 1.91 -9.56
N ALA A 140 7.31 1.46 -10.80
CA ALA A 140 7.08 0.07 -11.17
C ALA A 140 7.96 -0.88 -10.36
N HIS A 141 7.40 -2.00 -9.94
CA HIS A 141 8.07 -2.99 -9.12
C HIS A 141 7.39 -4.35 -9.22
N TYR A 142 7.97 -5.35 -8.57
CA TYR A 142 7.41 -6.69 -8.44
C TYR A 142 7.07 -6.95 -6.98
N PHE A 143 5.83 -7.33 -6.72
CA PHE A 143 5.42 -7.89 -5.44
C PHE A 143 5.48 -9.42 -5.52
N THR A 144 6.06 -10.06 -4.52
CA THR A 144 6.14 -11.52 -4.46
C THR A 144 5.87 -12.00 -3.04
N THR A 145 5.04 -13.03 -2.90
CA THR A 145 4.85 -13.72 -1.61
C THR A 145 4.88 -15.22 -1.79
N TRP A 146 5.44 -15.92 -0.80
CA TRP A 146 5.47 -17.37 -0.75
C TRP A 146 5.66 -17.84 0.70
N THR A 147 5.61 -19.16 0.89
CA THR A 147 5.85 -19.79 2.18
C THR A 147 7.13 -20.63 2.13
N GLU A 148 7.97 -20.49 3.17
CA GLU A 148 9.14 -21.35 3.43
C GLU A 148 9.00 -21.95 4.84
N GLY A 149 8.63 -23.23 4.93
CA GLY A 149 8.25 -23.85 6.20
C GLY A 149 7.06 -23.11 6.82
N ASN A 150 7.24 -22.57 8.04
CA ASN A 150 6.22 -21.76 8.73
C ASN A 150 6.29 -20.27 8.38
N ARG A 151 7.24 -19.85 7.54
CA ARG A 151 7.47 -18.42 7.26
C ARG A 151 6.65 -17.97 6.07
N ARG A 152 5.76 -17.01 6.27
CA ARG A 152 5.20 -16.21 5.17
C ARG A 152 6.19 -15.11 4.82
N ILE A 153 6.70 -15.12 3.60
CA ILE A 153 7.62 -14.10 3.09
C ILE A 153 6.86 -13.17 2.15
N GLN A 154 7.11 -11.86 2.28
CA GLN A 154 6.56 -10.83 1.40
C GLN A 154 7.69 -9.89 1.00
N THR A 155 7.81 -9.62 -0.30
CA THR A 155 8.92 -8.86 -0.85
C THR A 155 8.47 -7.89 -1.92
N VAL A 156 9.24 -6.81 -2.03
CA VAL A 156 9.24 -5.91 -3.18
C VAL A 156 10.62 -5.94 -3.81
N THR A 157 10.66 -6.06 -5.14
CA THR A 157 11.87 -6.11 -5.96
C THR A 157 11.68 -5.30 -7.23
N PHE A 158 12.77 -4.99 -7.92
CA PHE A 158 12.74 -4.27 -9.21
C PHE A 158 13.02 -5.18 -10.41
N GLN A 159 13.24 -6.46 -10.16
CA GLN A 159 13.30 -7.55 -11.14
C GLN A 159 12.57 -8.77 -10.55
N PRO A 160 11.94 -9.62 -11.37
CA PRO A 160 11.22 -10.78 -10.86
C PRO A 160 12.17 -11.76 -10.15
N ILE A 161 11.67 -12.45 -9.13
CA ILE A 161 12.43 -13.47 -8.41
C ILE A 161 12.30 -14.79 -9.16
N LYS A 162 13.44 -15.33 -9.64
CA LYS A 162 13.47 -16.58 -10.40
C LYS A 162 12.80 -17.73 -9.62
N GLY A 163 11.87 -18.43 -10.27
CA GLY A 163 11.16 -19.58 -9.70
C GLY A 163 10.07 -19.21 -8.68
N LYS A 164 9.73 -17.92 -8.53
CA LYS A 164 8.61 -17.46 -7.72
C LYS A 164 7.57 -16.76 -8.61
N ASN A 165 6.32 -16.71 -8.14
CA ASN A 165 5.25 -15.99 -8.82
C ASN A 165 5.35 -14.48 -8.50
N SER A 166 6.27 -13.79 -9.17
CA SER A 166 6.44 -12.34 -9.03
C SER A 166 5.41 -11.60 -9.87
N ILE A 167 4.53 -10.84 -9.22
CA ILE A 167 3.50 -10.05 -9.89
C ILE A 167 4.08 -8.67 -10.21
N TYR A 168 4.11 -8.32 -11.49
CA TYR A 168 4.49 -6.98 -11.93
C TYR A 168 3.40 -5.96 -11.57
N VAL A 169 3.81 -4.86 -10.97
CA VAL A 169 2.95 -3.72 -10.65
C VAL A 169 3.49 -2.49 -11.38
N PRO A 170 2.73 -1.90 -12.32
CA PRO A 170 3.16 -0.70 -13.01
C PRO A 170 3.35 0.48 -12.06
N ALA A 171 4.14 1.47 -12.52
CA ALA A 171 4.18 2.77 -11.87
C ALA A 171 2.77 3.39 -11.87
N GLY A 172 2.42 4.07 -10.79
CA GLY A 172 1.08 4.59 -10.62
C GLY A 172 0.93 5.39 -9.35
N GLY A 173 -0.32 5.66 -8.98
CA GLY A 173 -0.65 6.38 -7.78
C GLY A 173 -2.11 6.27 -7.37
N ILE A 174 -2.37 6.63 -6.13
CA ILE A 174 -3.70 6.72 -5.51
C ILE A 174 -3.85 8.11 -4.87
N SER A 175 -5.06 8.62 -4.71
CA SER A 175 -5.27 9.90 -4.02
C SER A 175 -4.54 9.89 -2.67
N TRP A 176 -3.68 10.89 -2.41
CA TRP A 176 -2.98 10.95 -1.13
C TRP A 176 -3.94 11.24 0.04
N ILE A 177 -5.16 11.70 -0.24
CA ILE A 177 -6.22 11.94 0.76
C ILE A 177 -6.79 10.59 1.24
N ASP A 178 -6.54 9.53 0.47
CA ASP A 178 -7.07 8.17 0.66
C ASP A 178 -8.61 8.14 0.62
N ALA A 179 -9.17 9.10 -0.11
CA ALA A 179 -10.58 9.27 -0.45
C ALA A 179 -10.71 10.02 -1.80
N GLY A 180 -11.91 10.07 -2.37
CA GLY A 180 -12.16 10.79 -3.63
C GLY A 180 -12.82 12.15 -3.39
N VAL A 181 -12.57 13.11 -4.28
CA VAL A 181 -13.32 14.36 -4.40
C VAL A 181 -14.10 14.33 -5.71
N MET A 182 -15.30 14.88 -5.75
CA MET A 182 -16.08 14.92 -6.99
C MET A 182 -16.07 16.32 -7.57
N ASP A 183 -15.63 16.46 -8.81
CA ASP A 183 -16.02 17.59 -9.64
C ASP A 183 -17.50 17.42 -10.03
N ARG A 184 -18.37 18.21 -9.41
CA ARG A 184 -19.82 18.14 -9.62
C ARG A 184 -20.26 18.82 -10.92
N THR A 185 -19.43 19.65 -11.52
CA THR A 185 -19.74 20.31 -12.80
C THR A 185 -19.48 19.37 -13.97
N GLU A 186 -18.29 18.75 -14.01
CA GLU A 186 -17.93 17.81 -15.09
C GLU A 186 -18.27 16.35 -14.75
N GLN A 187 -18.72 16.10 -13.51
CA GLN A 187 -18.98 14.76 -12.99
C GLN A 187 -17.76 13.85 -13.10
N LYS A 188 -16.58 14.36 -12.71
CA LYS A 188 -15.30 13.63 -12.73
C LYS A 188 -14.85 13.34 -11.30
N LEU A 189 -14.32 12.14 -11.07
CA LEU A 189 -13.63 11.83 -9.81
C LEU A 189 -12.28 12.52 -9.80
N CYS A 190 -11.91 13.13 -8.69
CA CYS A 190 -10.75 13.97 -8.50
C CYS A 190 -9.98 13.55 -7.24
N SER A 191 -8.75 14.04 -7.17
CA SER A 191 -8.00 14.19 -5.94
C SER A 191 -7.49 15.62 -5.90
N VAL A 192 -8.14 16.49 -5.13
CA VAL A 192 -7.82 17.93 -5.06
C VAL A 192 -8.05 18.44 -3.64
N ILE A 193 -7.39 19.54 -3.28
CA ILE A 193 -7.63 20.29 -2.05
C ILE A 193 -8.22 21.64 -2.47
N SER A 194 -9.53 21.79 -2.31
CA SER A 194 -10.25 23.00 -2.71
C SER A 194 -11.53 23.18 -1.91
N THR A 195 -11.86 24.43 -1.61
CA THR A 195 -13.13 24.84 -0.98
C THR A 195 -14.13 25.40 -2.00
N ASP A 196 -13.82 25.32 -3.31
CA ASP A 196 -14.76 25.69 -4.36
C ASP A 196 -16.04 24.81 -4.28
N PRO A 197 -17.26 25.40 -4.32
CA PRO A 197 -18.51 24.65 -4.37
C PRO A 197 -18.59 23.57 -5.46
N ARG A 198 -17.86 23.70 -6.57
CA ARG A 198 -17.69 22.66 -7.60
C ARG A 198 -17.24 21.32 -7.02
N TYR A 199 -16.44 21.35 -5.96
CA TYR A 199 -15.85 20.18 -5.32
C TYR A 199 -16.52 19.80 -3.99
N ARG A 200 -17.75 20.27 -3.73
CA ARG A 200 -18.45 19.98 -2.48
C ARG A 200 -18.55 18.47 -2.22
N GLY A 201 -18.03 18.08 -1.06
CA GLY A 201 -17.97 16.73 -0.55
C GLY A 201 -19.31 16.19 -0.07
N GLY A 202 -19.27 15.10 0.68
CA GLY A 202 -20.46 14.36 1.07
C GLY A 202 -21.29 13.97 -0.16
N ASN A 203 -22.61 14.16 -0.08
CA ASN A 203 -23.52 13.95 -1.20
C ASN A 203 -23.59 15.13 -2.19
N GLY A 204 -22.74 16.16 -2.04
CA GLY A 204 -22.74 17.36 -2.88
C GLY A 204 -23.62 18.50 -2.37
N ASN A 205 -24.19 18.39 -1.16
CA ASN A 205 -24.99 19.43 -0.53
C ASN A 205 -24.39 19.84 0.83
N ALA A 206 -24.67 21.07 1.26
CA ALA A 206 -24.46 21.45 2.66
C ALA A 206 -25.49 20.73 3.55
N LEU A 207 -25.11 20.46 4.79
CA LEU A 207 -26.00 19.87 5.78
C LEU A 207 -26.91 20.93 6.40
N GLY A 208 -28.13 20.53 6.74
CA GLY A 208 -29.10 21.40 7.41
C GLY A 208 -28.79 21.65 8.89
N ASP A 209 -29.65 22.42 9.55
CA ASP A 209 -29.44 22.88 10.94
C ASP A 209 -29.72 21.83 12.02
N ASN A 210 -30.06 20.60 11.63
CA ASN A 210 -30.32 19.50 12.56
C ASN A 210 -29.05 18.95 13.23
N TYR A 211 -27.87 19.46 12.86
CA TYR A 211 -26.57 19.01 13.35
C TYR A 211 -25.90 20.08 14.21
N PRO A 212 -25.15 19.69 15.26
CA PRO A 212 -24.53 20.62 16.20
C PRO A 212 -23.26 21.28 15.64
N LEU A 213 -23.35 21.86 14.44
CA LEU A 213 -22.21 22.36 13.66
C LEU A 213 -22.28 23.87 13.46
N ALA A 214 -21.11 24.53 13.55
CA ALA A 214 -20.99 25.93 13.17
C ALA A 214 -21.37 26.13 11.70
N ALA A 215 -21.91 27.30 11.35
CA ALA A 215 -22.44 27.60 10.02
C ALA A 215 -21.38 27.43 8.91
N ASP A 216 -20.13 27.77 9.21
CA ASP A 216 -18.97 27.76 8.32
C ASP A 216 -18.10 26.51 8.45
N ALA A 217 -18.40 25.61 9.39
CA ALA A 217 -17.63 24.38 9.58
C ALA A 217 -17.59 23.54 8.28
N PRO A 218 -16.44 22.95 7.90
CA PRO A 218 -16.35 22.14 6.70
C PRO A 218 -17.26 20.90 6.78
N GLN A 219 -17.53 20.37 7.98
CA GLN A 219 -18.48 19.28 8.20
C GLN A 219 -19.95 19.70 8.05
N LYS A 220 -20.26 21.00 8.00
CA LYS A 220 -21.60 21.50 7.68
C LYS A 220 -21.68 21.89 6.22
N THR A 221 -20.74 22.71 5.76
CA THR A 221 -20.73 23.19 4.37
C THR A 221 -20.39 22.06 3.40
N MET A 222 -19.68 21.01 3.80
CA MET A 222 -19.08 20.01 2.92
C MET A 222 -18.05 20.59 1.93
N LEU A 223 -17.56 21.81 2.12
CA LEU A 223 -16.47 22.38 1.30
C LEU A 223 -15.12 21.88 1.84
N GLY A 224 -14.20 21.51 0.94
CA GLY A 224 -12.92 20.92 1.33
C GLY A 224 -13.06 19.53 1.98
N MET A 225 -14.13 18.80 1.67
CA MET A 225 -14.42 17.47 2.23
C MET A 225 -14.41 16.40 1.13
N PRO A 226 -14.05 15.14 1.45
CA PRO A 226 -14.21 14.03 0.53
C PRO A 226 -15.66 13.85 0.04
N ALA A 227 -15.84 13.34 -1.17
CA ALA A 227 -17.13 12.93 -1.69
C ALA A 227 -17.53 11.56 -1.16
N THR A 228 -18.79 11.40 -0.79
CA THR A 228 -19.39 10.14 -0.33
C THR A 228 -20.81 9.99 -0.88
N ALA A 229 -21.57 9.00 -0.40
CA ALA A 229 -22.93 8.71 -0.86
C ALA A 229 -23.03 8.42 -2.38
N LEU A 230 -21.95 7.86 -2.93
CA LEU A 230 -21.89 7.33 -4.29
C LEU A 230 -21.56 5.83 -4.23
N SER A 231 -22.01 5.11 -5.26
CA SER A 231 -21.73 3.68 -5.41
C SER A 231 -20.34 3.47 -6.01
N THR A 232 -19.80 2.26 -5.86
CA THR A 232 -18.52 1.91 -6.51
C THR A 232 -18.59 2.09 -8.03
N THR A 233 -19.75 1.81 -8.64
CA THR A 233 -20.00 2.01 -10.06
C THR A 233 -19.94 3.49 -10.43
N ALA A 234 -20.61 4.36 -9.66
CA ALA A 234 -20.62 5.79 -9.93
C ALA A 234 -19.22 6.41 -9.78
N PHE A 235 -18.48 6.03 -8.74
CA PHE A 235 -17.09 6.48 -8.57
C PHE A 235 -16.21 6.08 -9.76
N GLY A 236 -16.25 4.81 -10.17
CA GLY A 236 -15.43 4.34 -11.30
C GLY A 236 -15.81 4.95 -12.64
N THR A 237 -17.10 5.07 -12.95
CA THR A 237 -17.58 5.76 -14.15
C THR A 237 -17.09 7.20 -14.19
N ASN A 238 -17.12 7.90 -13.06
CA ASN A 238 -16.64 9.28 -12.99
C ASN A 238 -15.11 9.39 -13.02
N ALA A 239 -14.37 8.37 -12.59
CA ALA A 239 -12.91 8.31 -12.71
C ALA A 239 -12.48 8.13 -14.16
N ARG A 240 -13.09 7.18 -14.88
CA ARG A 240 -12.77 6.87 -16.29
C ARG A 240 -13.00 8.04 -17.25
N LYS A 241 -13.80 9.04 -16.88
CA LYS A 241 -13.94 10.30 -17.64
C LYS A 241 -12.65 11.13 -17.75
N ARG A 242 -11.61 10.79 -16.97
CA ARG A 242 -10.27 11.37 -17.13
C ARG A 242 -9.46 10.74 -18.26
N GLY A 243 -9.88 9.58 -18.77
CA GLY A 243 -9.21 8.84 -19.82
C GLY A 243 -8.72 7.47 -19.36
N GLU A 244 -8.20 6.71 -20.33
CA GLU A 244 -7.58 5.41 -20.09
C GLU A 244 -6.44 5.51 -19.07
N GLY A 245 -6.35 4.53 -18.18
CA GLY A 245 -5.37 4.54 -17.10
C GLY A 245 -5.84 5.18 -15.80
N TRP A 246 -7.03 5.81 -15.76
CA TRP A 246 -7.64 6.35 -14.54
C TRP A 246 -8.82 5.50 -14.06
N GLU A 247 -8.90 5.30 -12.74
CA GLU A 247 -9.96 4.51 -12.13
C GLU A 247 -10.22 4.93 -10.67
N ALA A 248 -11.33 4.46 -10.09
CA ALA A 248 -11.61 4.62 -8.68
C ALA A 248 -11.09 3.41 -7.89
N ASN A 249 -10.01 3.62 -7.11
CA ASN A 249 -9.41 2.67 -6.17
C ASN A 249 -9.39 1.22 -6.70
N TRP A 250 -8.77 1.05 -7.86
CA TRP A 250 -8.56 -0.27 -8.46
C TRP A 250 -7.84 -1.18 -7.48
N PHE A 251 -8.23 -2.46 -7.41
CA PHE A 251 -7.73 -3.39 -6.39
C PHE A 251 -6.21 -3.47 -6.32
N VAL A 252 -5.51 -3.35 -7.44
CA VAL A 252 -4.04 -3.30 -7.49
C VAL A 252 -3.48 -2.11 -6.72
N ALA A 253 -4.06 -0.91 -6.89
CA ALA A 253 -3.63 0.30 -6.19
C ALA A 253 -3.87 0.16 -4.68
N ARG A 254 -4.99 -0.48 -4.30
CA ARG A 254 -5.28 -0.75 -2.89
C ARG A 254 -4.28 -1.73 -2.29
N ALA A 255 -3.96 -2.80 -3.01
CA ALA A 255 -2.97 -3.80 -2.59
C ALA A 255 -1.60 -3.17 -2.37
N VAL A 256 -1.17 -2.26 -3.26
CA VAL A 256 0.09 -1.49 -3.10
C VAL A 256 0.19 -0.84 -1.74
N VAL A 257 -0.86 -0.14 -1.31
CA VAL A 257 -0.83 0.50 0.01
C VAL A 257 -0.73 -0.54 1.13
N GLU A 258 -1.50 -1.63 1.03
CA GLU A 258 -1.52 -2.67 2.07
C GLU A 258 -0.17 -3.35 2.26
N TYR A 259 0.43 -3.91 1.21
CA TYR A 259 1.69 -4.63 1.37
C TYR A 259 2.87 -3.70 1.61
N LEU A 260 2.86 -2.46 1.08
CA LEU A 260 3.93 -1.51 1.37
C LEU A 260 3.89 -1.07 2.83
N PHE A 261 2.70 -0.84 3.39
CA PHE A 261 2.55 -0.62 4.83
C PHE A 261 3.14 -1.80 5.62
N GLU A 262 2.73 -3.03 5.31
CA GLU A 262 3.16 -4.24 6.02
C GLU A 262 4.68 -4.46 5.98
N ILE A 263 5.28 -4.34 4.80
CA ILE A 263 6.71 -4.58 4.58
C ILE A 263 7.56 -3.47 5.22
N ILE A 264 7.19 -2.20 4.99
CA ILE A 264 8.00 -1.07 5.45
C ILE A 264 7.89 -0.90 6.96
N MET A 265 6.68 -0.97 7.51
CA MET A 265 6.43 -0.82 8.96
C MET A 265 6.69 -2.11 9.75
N GLY A 266 6.88 -3.25 9.07
CA GLY A 266 7.18 -4.53 9.71
C GLY A 266 6.05 -5.05 10.61
N THR A 267 4.80 -4.67 10.34
CA THR A 267 3.63 -5.11 11.10
C THR A 267 2.42 -5.22 10.20
N ARG A 268 1.52 -6.16 10.51
CA ARG A 268 0.19 -6.25 9.91
C ARG A 268 -0.87 -5.44 10.65
N ASN A 269 -0.54 -4.94 11.85
CA ASN A 269 -1.44 -4.15 12.66
C ASN A 269 -1.20 -2.66 12.41
N SER A 270 -2.00 -2.04 11.53
CA SER A 270 -1.89 -0.60 11.28
C SER A 270 -2.29 0.26 12.47
N GLN A 271 -3.02 -0.31 13.43
CA GLN A 271 -3.38 0.36 14.68
C GLN A 271 -2.41 0.09 15.84
N ALA A 272 -1.31 -0.63 15.61
CA ALA A 272 -0.25 -0.75 16.62
C ALA A 272 0.28 0.64 17.01
N ALA A 273 0.83 0.76 18.23
CA ALA A 273 1.38 2.02 18.72
C ALA A 273 2.39 2.60 17.71
N PHE A 274 2.31 3.92 17.51
CA PHE A 274 3.25 4.62 16.65
C PHE A 274 4.61 4.72 17.33
N ASN A 275 5.67 4.42 16.58
CA ASN A 275 7.04 4.61 17.00
C ASN A 275 7.78 5.41 15.93
N ALA A 276 8.26 6.60 16.29
CA ALA A 276 9.04 7.44 15.40
C ALA A 276 10.47 6.91 15.21
N GLU A 277 10.99 6.17 16.21
CA GLU A 277 12.34 5.64 16.20
C GLU A 277 12.45 4.39 15.33
N LEU A 278 13.53 4.33 14.57
CA LEU A 278 13.89 3.13 13.82
C LEU A 278 14.35 2.03 14.80
N ASP A 279 14.15 0.77 14.41
CA ASP A 279 14.67 -0.36 15.16
C ASP A 279 16.22 -0.43 15.11
N ALA A 280 16.83 -1.39 15.81
CA ALA A 280 18.28 -1.57 15.83
C ALA A 280 18.88 -1.87 14.43
N ASN A 281 18.05 -2.32 13.49
CA ASN A 281 18.46 -2.54 12.10
C ASN A 281 18.25 -1.30 11.24
N GLY A 282 17.74 -0.18 11.77
CA GLY A 282 17.43 1.03 11.03
C GLY A 282 16.15 0.92 10.18
N LEU A 283 15.20 0.07 10.58
CA LEU A 283 13.92 -0.12 9.90
C LEU A 283 12.77 0.52 10.68
N ARG A 284 11.70 0.90 9.97
CA ARG A 284 10.47 1.37 10.63
C ARG A 284 9.78 0.22 11.35
N GLN A 285 9.06 0.58 12.42
CA GLN A 285 8.36 -0.34 13.31
C GLN A 285 7.08 0.29 13.85
N GLY A 286 6.18 -0.54 14.38
CA GLY A 286 4.91 -0.08 14.95
C GLY A 286 3.86 0.25 13.89
N GLY A 287 2.75 0.83 14.33
CA GLY A 287 1.63 1.24 13.47
C GLY A 287 1.42 2.75 13.54
N PHE A 288 0.18 3.20 13.42
CA PHE A 288 -0.21 4.61 13.55
C PHE A 288 -1.20 4.87 14.70
N GLY A 289 -1.30 3.93 15.63
CA GLY A 289 -2.32 3.95 16.67
C GLY A 289 -3.73 3.92 16.09
N ALA A 290 -4.72 4.36 16.87
CA ALA A 290 -6.12 4.27 16.46
C ALA A 290 -6.47 5.12 15.22
N GLY A 291 -5.63 6.07 14.81
CA GLY A 291 -5.96 6.98 13.72
C GLY A 291 -7.27 7.73 13.98
N ALA A 292 -8.08 7.86 12.93
CA ALA A 292 -9.45 8.33 13.01
C ALA A 292 -10.43 7.15 12.86
N THR A 293 -10.66 6.41 13.95
CA THR A 293 -11.53 5.21 13.98
C THR A 293 -12.47 5.14 15.19
N ASN A 294 -12.35 6.07 16.14
CA ASN A 294 -13.03 6.04 17.45
C ASN A 294 -13.99 7.23 17.68
N MET A 295 -14.54 7.82 16.63
CA MET A 295 -15.49 8.93 16.75
C MET A 295 -16.82 8.44 17.34
N PRO A 296 -17.24 8.98 18.51
CA PRO A 296 -18.56 8.70 19.05
C PRO A 296 -19.64 9.52 18.31
N ASN A 297 -20.89 9.03 18.35
CA ASN A 297 -22.07 9.80 17.94
C ASN A 297 -21.99 10.44 16.54
N TRP A 298 -21.30 9.78 15.60
CA TRP A 298 -21.07 10.30 14.25
C TRP A 298 -22.37 10.55 13.47
N ASP A 299 -23.38 9.72 13.74
CA ASP A 299 -24.73 9.83 13.22
C ASP A 299 -25.40 11.17 13.59
N THR A 300 -25.34 11.52 14.88
CA THR A 300 -25.94 12.76 15.39
C THR A 300 -25.06 13.98 15.18
N TYR A 301 -23.74 13.79 14.99
CA TYR A 301 -22.80 14.88 14.69
C TYR A 301 -23.00 15.45 13.28
N ASN A 302 -23.01 14.60 12.24
CA ASN A 302 -23.17 15.06 10.87
C ASN A 302 -23.81 14.02 9.94
N GLY A 303 -24.57 13.05 10.46
CA GLY A 303 -25.29 12.08 9.62
C GLY A 303 -24.38 11.09 8.90
N TYR A 304 -23.24 10.72 9.51
CA TYR A 304 -22.22 9.83 8.94
C TYR A 304 -21.45 10.39 7.73
N TYR A 305 -21.51 11.69 7.48
CA TYR A 305 -20.71 12.31 6.42
C TYR A 305 -19.24 12.47 6.84
N PRO A 306 -18.30 12.68 5.90
CA PRO A 306 -16.88 12.85 6.20
C PRO A 306 -16.64 13.89 7.30
N VAL A 307 -15.63 13.63 8.14
CA VAL A 307 -15.26 14.53 9.25
C VAL A 307 -13.84 15.07 9.15
N ILE A 308 -12.99 14.50 8.30
CA ILE A 308 -11.63 14.96 8.06
C ILE A 308 -11.58 15.73 6.73
N PRO A 309 -11.25 17.03 6.74
CA PRO A 309 -11.04 17.81 5.52
C PRO A 309 -9.88 17.29 4.66
N THR A 310 -9.95 17.55 3.37
CA THR A 310 -8.93 17.15 2.39
C THR A 310 -7.57 17.83 2.61
N SER A 311 -7.54 18.93 3.36
CA SER A 311 -6.32 19.67 3.71
C SER A 311 -5.56 19.11 4.91
N VAL A 312 -6.16 18.24 5.73
CA VAL A 312 -5.50 17.68 6.91
C VAL A 312 -4.36 16.76 6.50
N GLY A 313 -3.19 16.92 7.12
CA GLY A 313 -2.00 16.14 6.80
C GLY A 313 -1.09 16.81 5.77
N LEU A 314 -1.50 17.94 5.19
CA LEU A 314 -0.69 18.69 4.23
C LEU A 314 0.68 19.09 4.81
N GLU A 315 0.68 19.52 6.08
CA GLU A 315 1.84 19.99 6.85
C GLU A 315 2.96 18.94 7.02
N MET A 316 2.67 17.67 6.77
CA MET A 316 3.64 16.57 6.93
C MET A 316 4.45 16.28 5.67
N GLY A 317 4.13 16.89 4.51
CA GLY A 317 4.79 16.56 3.25
C GLY A 317 4.80 15.05 2.97
N ASP A 318 5.97 14.50 2.67
CA ASP A 318 6.26 13.06 2.49
C ASP A 318 6.66 12.35 3.79
N GLY A 319 6.35 12.95 4.95
CA GLY A 319 6.68 12.40 6.25
C GLY A 319 5.96 11.10 6.58
N VAL A 320 6.42 10.48 7.67
CA VAL A 320 5.75 9.34 8.33
C VAL A 320 5.45 9.75 9.76
N GLY A 321 4.18 9.85 10.13
CA GLY A 321 3.81 10.35 11.44
C GLY A 321 2.32 10.52 11.65
N LEU A 322 1.99 11.37 12.62
CA LEU A 322 0.64 11.60 13.12
C LEU A 322 0.36 13.10 13.19
N VAL A 323 -0.80 13.51 12.70
CA VAL A 323 -1.29 14.89 12.74
C VAL A 323 -2.45 15.00 13.73
N ASP A 324 -2.34 15.87 14.72
CA ASP A 324 -3.43 16.13 15.65
C ASP A 324 -4.58 16.86 14.95
N TYR A 325 -5.79 16.31 15.09
CA TYR A 325 -7.00 16.90 14.53
C TYR A 325 -8.15 16.84 15.54
N SER A 326 -8.85 17.97 15.70
CA SER A 326 -10.01 18.09 16.58
C SER A 326 -11.24 18.41 15.75
N VAL A 327 -12.28 17.60 15.93
CA VAL A 327 -13.62 17.81 15.41
C VAL A 327 -14.41 18.58 16.47
N THR A 328 -14.96 19.73 16.12
CA THR A 328 -15.66 20.62 17.04
C THR A 328 -17.15 20.73 16.73
N ASN A 329 -17.93 21.10 17.75
CA ASN A 329 -19.33 21.50 17.60
C ASN A 329 -19.45 23.01 17.30
N ALA A 330 -20.69 23.51 17.22
CA ALA A 330 -20.99 24.93 16.98
C ALA A 330 -20.40 25.90 18.02
N ASP A 331 -20.20 25.45 19.26
CA ASP A 331 -19.62 26.25 20.35
C ASP A 331 -18.08 26.22 20.35
N GLY A 332 -17.46 25.57 19.36
CA GLY A 332 -16.01 25.38 19.29
C GLY A 332 -15.47 24.33 20.26
N VAL A 333 -16.33 23.57 20.94
CA VAL A 333 -15.94 22.50 21.85
C VAL A 333 -15.57 21.26 21.06
N ALA A 334 -14.40 20.68 21.36
CA ALA A 334 -13.97 19.42 20.77
C ALA A 334 -14.90 18.27 21.19
N VAL A 335 -15.54 17.63 20.22
CA VAL A 335 -16.40 16.45 20.43
C VAL A 335 -15.70 15.15 20.05
N TYR A 336 -14.62 15.25 19.26
CA TYR A 336 -13.74 14.13 18.95
C TYR A 336 -12.35 14.64 18.64
N GLN A 337 -11.33 13.95 19.15
CA GLN A 337 -9.93 14.24 18.86
C GLN A 337 -9.26 12.97 18.35
N CYS A 338 -8.45 13.11 17.31
CA CYS A 338 -7.75 12.00 16.70
C CYS A 338 -6.36 12.42 16.20
N LYS A 339 -5.53 11.41 15.96
CA LYS A 339 -4.20 11.56 15.35
C LYS A 339 -4.24 10.98 13.95
N VAL A 340 -4.39 11.83 12.93
CA VAL A 340 -4.52 11.42 11.53
C VAL A 340 -3.17 10.87 11.03
N PRO A 341 -3.10 9.61 10.58
CA PRO A 341 -1.87 9.01 10.06
C PRO A 341 -1.40 9.67 8.76
N VAL A 342 -0.08 9.76 8.59
CA VAL A 342 0.57 10.07 7.30
C VAL A 342 1.66 9.02 7.05
N PHE A 343 1.57 8.32 5.91
CA PHE A 343 2.52 7.28 5.49
C PHE A 343 3.19 7.69 4.17
N PHE A 344 4.38 8.29 4.27
CA PHE A 344 5.09 8.87 3.13
C PHE A 344 4.20 9.81 2.33
N GLY A 345 3.49 10.70 3.01
CA GLY A 345 2.53 11.63 2.41
C GLY A 345 1.13 11.08 2.12
N LEU A 346 0.88 9.76 2.20
CA LEU A 346 -0.47 9.20 2.16
C LEU A 346 -1.19 9.44 3.49
N VAL A 347 -2.23 10.26 3.48
CA VAL A 347 -3.08 10.54 4.64
C VAL A 347 -3.93 9.31 4.97
N ASN A 348 -4.21 9.09 6.26
CA ASN A 348 -4.94 7.95 6.80
C ASN A 348 -4.22 6.59 6.67
N ALA A 349 -3.08 6.52 5.96
CA ALA A 349 -2.25 5.32 5.83
C ALA A 349 -3.03 4.03 5.47
N GLY A 350 -4.11 4.15 4.68
CA GLY A 350 -4.94 3.02 4.26
C GLY A 350 -6.07 2.62 5.21
N PHE A 351 -6.31 3.33 6.31
CA PHE A 351 -7.37 2.95 7.26
C PHE A 351 -8.06 4.13 7.96
N GLY A 352 -9.24 3.89 8.53
CA GLY A 352 -10.02 4.94 9.20
C GLY A 352 -10.53 6.03 8.25
N ASN A 353 -11.10 7.09 8.82
CA ASN A 353 -11.84 8.14 8.10
C ASN A 353 -13.11 7.61 7.40
N LEU A 354 -12.96 7.01 6.22
CA LEU A 354 -14.04 6.50 5.38
C LEU A 354 -13.69 5.13 4.86
N TRP A 355 -14.69 4.27 4.69
CA TRP A 355 -14.49 3.07 3.89
C TRP A 355 -14.10 3.46 2.46
N ARG A 356 -13.17 2.73 1.87
CA ARG A 356 -12.75 2.92 0.48
C ARG A 356 -13.36 1.84 -0.38
N TRP A 357 -14.34 2.17 -1.22
CA TRP A 357 -14.80 1.25 -2.25
C TRP A 357 -13.64 0.80 -3.11
N VAL A 358 -13.54 -0.49 -3.39
CA VAL A 358 -12.49 -1.08 -4.25
C VAL A 358 -13.15 -1.58 -5.52
N ARG A 359 -12.55 -1.24 -6.67
CA ARG A 359 -13.07 -1.62 -8.00
C ARG A 359 -12.19 -2.69 -8.65
N GLY A 360 -12.74 -3.42 -9.62
CA GLY A 360 -12.05 -4.51 -10.31
C GLY A 360 -11.99 -5.84 -9.55
N LEU A 361 -12.65 -5.92 -8.39
CA LEU A 361 -12.75 -7.11 -7.55
C LEU A 361 -14.20 -7.37 -7.16
N ILE A 362 -14.64 -8.63 -7.25
CA ILE A 362 -15.97 -9.09 -6.85
C ILE A 362 -15.85 -10.33 -5.98
N MET A 363 -16.57 -10.36 -4.86
CA MET A 363 -16.80 -11.58 -4.10
C MET A 363 -18.19 -12.12 -4.45
N ASN A 364 -18.25 -13.33 -5.02
CA ASN A 364 -19.50 -14.05 -5.22
C ASN A 364 -19.85 -14.81 -3.93
N ALA A 365 -20.81 -14.31 -3.15
CA ALA A 365 -21.32 -15.02 -1.99
C ALA A 365 -22.28 -16.13 -2.44
N GLY A 366 -21.76 -17.32 -2.77
CA GLY A 366 -22.52 -18.53 -3.05
C GLY A 366 -22.52 -19.51 -1.86
N ASP A 367 -22.62 -20.81 -2.13
CA ASP A 367 -22.41 -21.87 -1.12
C ASP A 367 -20.97 -21.89 -0.60
N ILE A 368 -20.05 -21.36 -1.39
CA ILE A 368 -18.73 -20.87 -1.01
C ILE A 368 -18.61 -19.41 -1.43
N SER A 369 -17.75 -18.63 -0.76
CA SER A 369 -17.52 -17.24 -1.12
C SER A 369 -16.30 -17.13 -2.03
N GLU A 370 -16.50 -17.05 -3.34
CA GLU A 370 -15.40 -17.00 -4.32
C GLU A 370 -15.02 -15.56 -4.65
N VAL A 371 -13.72 -15.28 -4.77
CA VAL A 371 -13.20 -13.95 -5.11
C VAL A 371 -12.66 -13.95 -6.51
N TYR A 372 -13.10 -12.97 -7.30
CA TYR A 372 -12.71 -12.75 -8.67
C TYR A 372 -12.09 -11.37 -8.83
N VAL A 373 -11.04 -11.28 -9.65
CA VAL A 373 -10.42 -10.02 -10.06
C VAL A 373 -10.44 -9.85 -11.58
N ALA A 374 -10.57 -8.60 -12.02
CA ALA A 374 -10.46 -8.26 -13.43
C ALA A 374 -9.01 -8.43 -13.88
N LYS A 375 -8.82 -8.94 -15.10
CA LYS A 375 -7.49 -9.20 -15.68
C LYS A 375 -6.78 -7.96 -16.19
N SER A 376 -7.54 -6.89 -16.45
CA SER A 376 -7.09 -5.63 -17.03
C SER A 376 -7.95 -4.50 -16.48
N MET A 377 -7.35 -3.35 -16.21
CA MET A 377 -8.07 -2.13 -15.86
C MET A 377 -8.59 -1.40 -17.10
N TYR A 378 -7.90 -1.56 -18.23
CA TYR A 378 -8.25 -0.89 -19.49
C TYR A 378 -9.50 -1.52 -20.14
N ALA A 379 -9.77 -2.79 -19.82
CA ALA A 379 -11.01 -3.44 -20.20
C ALA A 379 -12.24 -2.86 -19.48
N ASP A 380 -13.40 -3.05 -20.11
CA ASP A 380 -14.67 -2.76 -19.48
C ASP A 380 -14.90 -3.65 -18.27
N PHE A 381 -15.24 -3.03 -17.13
CA PHE A 381 -15.54 -3.73 -15.89
C PHE A 381 -17.04 -3.69 -15.62
N ASN A 382 -17.68 -4.86 -15.68
CA ASN A 382 -19.06 -5.04 -15.28
C ASN A 382 -19.12 -5.58 -13.84
N PRO A 383 -19.53 -4.78 -12.85
CA PRO A 383 -19.55 -5.23 -11.46
C PRO A 383 -20.73 -6.16 -11.14
N ASN A 384 -21.60 -6.47 -12.11
CA ASN A 384 -22.74 -7.37 -11.97
C ASN A 384 -22.50 -8.76 -12.60
N SER A 385 -21.29 -9.03 -13.09
CA SER A 385 -20.90 -10.36 -13.58
C SER A 385 -19.46 -10.67 -13.18
N VAL A 386 -19.14 -11.97 -13.13
CA VAL A 386 -17.76 -12.47 -12.96
C VAL A 386 -17.21 -13.09 -14.25
N ASP A 387 -17.97 -13.04 -15.34
CA ASP A 387 -17.57 -13.60 -16.63
C ASP A 387 -16.28 -12.95 -17.13
N GLY A 388 -15.31 -13.78 -17.55
CA GLY A 388 -14.00 -13.33 -18.01
C GLY A 388 -13.03 -12.86 -16.91
N MET A 389 -13.48 -12.78 -15.65
CA MET A 389 -12.61 -12.49 -14.50
C MET A 389 -11.81 -13.73 -14.08
N LEU A 390 -10.75 -13.52 -13.29
CA LEU A 390 -9.92 -14.58 -12.74
C LEU A 390 -10.35 -14.89 -11.29
N LYS A 391 -10.69 -16.15 -11.00
CA LYS A 391 -10.88 -16.62 -9.61
C LYS A 391 -9.51 -16.71 -8.92
N VAL A 392 -9.36 -16.05 -7.78
CA VAL A 392 -8.05 -15.94 -7.09
C VAL A 392 -8.07 -16.33 -5.62
N ALA A 393 -9.24 -16.36 -4.97
CA ALA A 393 -9.34 -16.74 -3.57
C ALA A 393 -10.73 -17.24 -3.19
N GLU A 394 -10.84 -17.80 -1.99
CA GLU A 394 -12.09 -18.10 -1.32
C GLU A 394 -12.10 -17.44 0.06
N CYS A 395 -13.20 -16.77 0.39
CA CYS A 395 -13.39 -16.12 1.68
C CYS A 395 -14.19 -17.02 2.64
N PRO A 396 -13.99 -16.88 3.96
CA PRO A 396 -14.92 -17.44 4.94
C PRO A 396 -16.35 -16.92 4.73
N GLN A 397 -17.35 -17.73 5.02
CA GLN A 397 -18.75 -17.28 5.02
C GLN A 397 -19.17 -16.55 6.30
N ARG A 398 -18.34 -16.64 7.35
CA ARG A 398 -18.50 -15.94 8.62
C ARG A 398 -17.56 -14.74 8.69
N GLU A 399 -18.00 -13.68 9.34
CA GLU A 399 -17.16 -12.55 9.69
C GLU A 399 -16.24 -12.83 10.88
N GLY A 400 -15.22 -11.98 11.07
CA GLY A 400 -14.28 -12.10 12.18
C GLY A 400 -12.95 -11.40 11.94
N TYR A 401 -12.13 -11.33 12.97
CA TYR A 401 -10.75 -10.85 12.87
C TYR A 401 -9.90 -11.78 11.99
N ILE A 402 -9.13 -11.19 11.09
CA ILE A 402 -8.43 -11.87 10.01
C ILE A 402 -7.19 -12.62 10.54
N ILE A 403 -7.10 -13.90 10.22
CA ILE A 403 -5.90 -14.73 10.45
C ILE A 403 -5.03 -14.75 9.20
N LYS A 404 -5.63 -14.96 8.03
CA LYS A 404 -4.95 -15.05 6.74
C LYS A 404 -5.71 -14.26 5.68
N LYS A 405 -4.98 -13.67 4.73
CA LYS A 405 -5.52 -13.08 3.50
C LYS A 405 -4.73 -13.59 2.29
N SER A 406 -5.37 -13.59 1.12
CA SER A 406 -4.73 -13.94 -0.14
C SER A 406 -4.13 -12.71 -0.80
N TYR A 407 -2.91 -12.83 -1.30
CA TYR A 407 -2.33 -11.86 -2.23
C TYR A 407 -2.34 -12.38 -3.68
N GLU A 408 -2.95 -13.54 -3.93
CA GLU A 408 -3.16 -14.07 -5.27
C GLU A 408 -3.94 -13.05 -6.09
N GLY A 409 -3.42 -12.71 -7.28
CA GLY A 409 -3.95 -11.64 -8.11
C GLY A 409 -4.11 -10.30 -7.38
N LEU A 410 -3.33 -10.04 -6.33
CA LEU A 410 -3.37 -8.82 -5.51
C LEU A 410 -4.76 -8.51 -4.91
N CYS A 411 -5.61 -9.53 -4.69
CA CYS A 411 -6.97 -9.30 -4.20
C CYS A 411 -7.04 -8.80 -2.74
N CYS A 412 -6.05 -9.16 -1.93
CA CYS A 412 -5.96 -8.87 -0.49
C CYS A 412 -7.20 -9.28 0.31
N MET A 413 -7.96 -10.27 -0.17
CA MET A 413 -9.18 -10.72 0.49
C MET A 413 -8.90 -11.74 1.60
N PRO A 414 -9.61 -11.68 2.74
CA PRO A 414 -9.44 -12.63 3.84
C PRO A 414 -9.77 -14.07 3.43
N THR A 415 -8.93 -15.04 3.83
CA THR A 415 -9.12 -16.48 3.57
C THR A 415 -9.35 -17.29 4.85
N SER A 416 -9.11 -16.70 6.03
CA SER A 416 -9.45 -17.29 7.32
C SER A 416 -9.64 -16.22 8.38
N VAL A 417 -10.57 -16.48 9.31
CA VAL A 417 -10.94 -15.60 10.43
C VAL A 417 -11.03 -16.38 11.74
N GLY A 418 -10.81 -15.65 12.85
CA GLY A 418 -10.77 -16.18 14.21
C GLY A 418 -9.64 -15.59 15.06
N GLY A 419 -8.98 -14.53 14.59
CA GLY A 419 -7.98 -13.79 15.37
C GLY A 419 -8.62 -12.83 16.38
N SER A 420 -7.91 -11.74 16.66
CA SER A 420 -8.34 -10.66 17.54
C SER A 420 -7.75 -9.33 17.08
N ALA A 421 -8.15 -8.23 17.73
CA ALA A 421 -7.56 -6.91 17.52
C ALA A 421 -6.04 -6.81 17.82
N ALA A 422 -5.42 -7.86 18.35
CA ALA A 422 -4.00 -7.88 18.71
C ALA A 422 -3.22 -9.06 18.10
N THR A 423 -3.87 -9.92 17.30
CA THR A 423 -3.25 -11.14 16.73
C THR A 423 -3.41 -11.19 15.22
N TYR A 424 -2.44 -11.78 14.53
CA TYR A 424 -2.41 -11.95 13.07
C TYR A 424 -2.51 -10.62 12.28
N TYR A 425 -3.63 -10.32 11.62
CA TYR A 425 -3.77 -9.06 10.89
C TYR A 425 -4.42 -7.95 11.71
N CYS A 426 -4.95 -8.25 12.90
CA CYS A 426 -5.65 -7.29 13.78
C CYS A 426 -6.91 -6.63 13.20
N ASP A 427 -7.18 -6.81 11.92
CA ASP A 427 -8.26 -6.16 11.20
C ASP A 427 -9.46 -7.10 11.02
N TYR A 428 -10.65 -6.54 10.82
CA TYR A 428 -11.89 -7.31 10.73
C TYR A 428 -12.34 -7.54 9.28
N PHE A 429 -12.81 -8.76 9.01
CA PHE A 429 -13.52 -9.10 7.79
C PHE A 429 -15.02 -9.09 8.06
N TRP A 430 -15.74 -8.15 7.45
CA TRP A 430 -17.20 -8.03 7.55
C TRP A 430 -17.85 -8.73 6.35
N THR A 431 -18.70 -9.71 6.62
CA THR A 431 -19.48 -10.41 5.61
C THR A 431 -20.76 -11.00 6.19
N ASN A 432 -21.78 -11.15 5.35
CA ASN A 432 -23.01 -11.88 5.65
C ASN A 432 -23.26 -13.01 4.65
N ALA A 433 -22.20 -13.54 4.01
CA ALA A 433 -22.31 -14.57 2.98
C ALA A 433 -22.95 -15.89 3.46
N ALA A 434 -22.93 -16.17 4.77
CA ALA A 434 -23.65 -17.29 5.35
C ALA A 434 -25.19 -17.16 5.21
N THR A 435 -25.73 -15.94 5.27
CA THR A 435 -27.18 -15.68 5.31
C THR A 435 -27.71 -14.95 4.08
N SER A 436 -26.84 -14.38 3.25
CA SER A 436 -27.23 -13.60 2.07
C SER A 436 -26.30 -13.85 0.88
N LYS A 437 -26.85 -14.33 -0.23
CA LYS A 437 -26.11 -14.68 -1.44
C LYS A 437 -26.05 -13.53 -2.47
N GLY A 438 -25.13 -13.64 -3.41
CA GLY A 438 -24.98 -12.71 -4.54
C GLY A 438 -23.63 -12.02 -4.61
N LEU A 439 -23.43 -11.24 -5.67
CA LEU A 439 -22.18 -10.51 -5.93
C LEU A 439 -22.02 -9.33 -4.98
N ARG A 440 -20.84 -9.25 -4.36
CA ARG A 440 -20.45 -8.21 -3.41
C ARG A 440 -19.19 -7.51 -3.88
N VAL A 441 -19.11 -6.23 -3.58
CA VAL A 441 -17.89 -5.43 -3.76
C VAL A 441 -17.16 -5.32 -2.43
N ARG A 442 -15.86 -5.03 -2.48
CA ARG A 442 -15.04 -4.78 -1.29
C ARG A 442 -15.05 -3.29 -0.95
N ALA A 443 -15.23 -2.96 0.32
CA ALA A 443 -14.82 -1.69 0.92
C ALA A 443 -13.64 -1.95 1.87
N ALA A 444 -12.58 -1.14 1.82
CA ALA A 444 -11.36 -1.34 2.59
C ALA A 444 -11.15 -0.27 3.68
N GLY A 445 -10.39 -0.60 4.73
CA GLY A 445 -9.78 0.35 5.66
C GLY A 445 -10.58 0.69 6.93
N GLY A 446 -11.91 0.63 6.90
CA GLY A 446 -12.76 1.09 8.01
C GLY A 446 -13.07 2.58 8.00
N SER A 447 -14.16 2.97 8.67
CA SER A 447 -14.59 4.36 8.87
C SER A 447 -14.23 4.90 10.26
N VAL A 448 -14.50 6.19 10.51
CA VAL A 448 -14.23 6.86 11.80
C VAL A 448 -14.89 6.26 13.03
N ASN A 449 -15.79 5.30 12.91
CA ASN A 449 -16.52 4.69 14.03
C ASN A 449 -16.32 3.17 14.17
N ARG A 450 -15.31 2.59 13.49
CA ARG A 450 -15.11 1.12 13.45
C ARG A 450 -14.17 0.60 14.53
N GLY A 451 -13.50 1.49 15.26
CA GLY A 451 -12.53 1.18 16.30
C GLY A 451 -11.55 0.10 15.90
N THR A 452 -11.37 -0.90 16.76
CA THR A 452 -10.39 -1.98 16.56
C THR A 452 -10.65 -2.87 15.34
N GLY A 453 -11.84 -2.80 14.72
CA GLY A 453 -12.12 -3.55 13.49
C GLY A 453 -11.60 -2.89 12.21
N ALA A 454 -11.16 -1.62 12.28
CA ALA A 454 -10.53 -0.90 11.19
C ALA A 454 -9.04 -1.29 11.04
N GLY A 455 -8.47 -0.95 9.89
CA GLY A 455 -7.05 -1.16 9.60
C GLY A 455 -6.81 -1.46 8.13
N ALA A 456 -5.55 -1.47 7.71
CA ALA A 456 -5.19 -1.51 6.29
C ALA A 456 -5.76 -2.73 5.56
N SER A 457 -5.88 -3.89 6.22
CA SER A 457 -6.45 -5.13 5.68
C SER A 457 -7.96 -5.28 5.94
N SER A 458 -8.56 -4.39 6.73
CA SER A 458 -9.99 -4.43 7.07
C SER A 458 -10.82 -4.43 5.80
N SER A 459 -11.74 -5.39 5.69
CA SER A 459 -12.47 -5.67 4.44
C SER A 459 -13.95 -5.83 4.72
N TYR A 460 -14.77 -5.06 4.02
CA TYR A 460 -16.22 -5.06 4.14
C TYR A 460 -16.86 -5.53 2.83
N ALA A 461 -17.54 -6.67 2.87
CA ALA A 461 -18.08 -7.35 1.68
C ALA A 461 -19.56 -7.72 1.84
N LEU A 462 -20.41 -6.78 2.27
CA LEU A 462 -21.86 -6.98 2.42
C LEU A 462 -22.69 -6.35 1.30
N HIS A 463 -22.12 -5.43 0.53
CA HIS A 463 -22.89 -4.61 -0.39
C HIS A 463 -22.70 -5.02 -1.85
N ALA A 464 -23.79 -4.95 -2.61
CA ALA A 464 -23.74 -5.00 -4.07
C ALA A 464 -23.12 -3.71 -4.63
N ALA A 465 -22.72 -3.74 -5.90
CA ALA A 465 -22.02 -2.61 -6.52
C ALA A 465 -22.84 -1.32 -6.65
N SER A 466 -24.17 -1.42 -6.57
CA SER A 466 -25.10 -0.29 -6.63
C SER A 466 -25.28 0.43 -5.29
N ALA A 467 -24.81 -0.13 -4.18
CA ALA A 467 -25.01 0.44 -2.86
C ALA A 467 -24.30 1.80 -2.72
N THR A 468 -25.00 2.76 -2.12
CA THR A 468 -24.48 4.09 -1.78
C THR A 468 -24.42 4.23 -0.26
N ALA A 469 -23.36 4.81 0.28
CA ALA A 469 -23.25 5.06 1.71
C ALA A 469 -22.49 6.35 2.02
N ALA A 470 -22.95 7.13 3.00
CA ALA A 470 -22.29 8.35 3.45
C ALA A 470 -20.91 8.07 4.07
N VAL A 471 -20.71 6.86 4.60
CA VAL A 471 -19.44 6.40 5.21
C VAL A 471 -18.41 5.88 4.21
N CYS A 472 -18.73 5.85 2.92
CA CYS A 472 -17.86 5.30 1.88
C CYS A 472 -17.47 6.38 0.86
N SER A 473 -16.19 6.41 0.53
CA SER A 473 -15.62 7.13 -0.61
C SER A 473 -14.86 6.15 -1.51
N SER A 474 -14.24 6.65 -2.57
CA SER A 474 -13.32 5.87 -3.39
C SER A 474 -12.19 6.78 -3.86
N PRO A 475 -10.93 6.57 -3.42
CA PRO A 475 -9.83 7.38 -3.91
C PRO A 475 -9.64 7.22 -5.41
N LEU A 476 -9.34 8.31 -6.10
CA LEU A 476 -8.88 8.27 -7.48
C LEU A 476 -7.56 7.49 -7.53
N CYS A 477 -7.33 6.71 -8.58
CA CYS A 477 -6.03 6.10 -8.86
C CYS A 477 -5.70 6.14 -10.35
N PHE A 478 -4.42 5.98 -10.67
CA PHE A 478 -3.95 5.82 -12.04
C PHE A 478 -2.78 4.84 -12.12
N PHE A 479 -2.53 4.34 -13.33
CA PHE A 479 -1.35 3.57 -13.68
C PHE A 479 -0.79 4.05 -15.02
N GLU A 480 0.54 4.08 -15.16
CA GLU A 480 1.22 4.46 -16.41
C GLU A 480 1.03 3.40 -17.50
N GLU A 481 0.80 2.15 -17.11
CA GLU A 481 0.52 1.00 -17.98
C GLU A 481 -0.65 0.19 -17.40
N ASP A 482 -1.25 -0.71 -18.19
CA ASP A 482 -2.36 -1.54 -17.72
C ASP A 482 -1.87 -2.52 -16.63
N PRO A 483 -2.42 -2.47 -15.40
CA PRO A 483 -2.05 -3.40 -14.34
C PRO A 483 -2.70 -4.76 -14.59
N GLN A 484 -2.07 -5.59 -15.42
CA GLN A 484 -2.58 -6.90 -15.81
C GLN A 484 -2.34 -7.97 -14.76
N ILE A 485 -3.35 -8.83 -14.56
CA ILE A 485 -3.26 -10.03 -13.72
C ILE A 485 -3.38 -11.27 -14.62
N GLY A 486 -2.31 -12.08 -14.61
CA GLY A 486 -2.14 -13.28 -15.43
C GLY A 486 -2.82 -14.52 -14.89
#